data_AF-A0A1A8IQ43-F1
#
_entry.id   AF-A0A1A8IQ43-F1
#
_cell.length_a   1.000
_cell.length_b   1.000
_cell.length_c   1.000
_cell.angle_alpha   90.00
_cell.angle_beta   90.00
_cell.angle_gamma   90.00
#
_symmetry.space_group_name_H-M   'P 1'
#
loop_
_entity.id
_entity.type
_entity.pdbx_description
1 polymer ?
#
loop_
_entity_poly.entity_id
_entity_poly.type
_entity_poly.pdbx_seq_one_letter_code
_entity_poly.pdbx_strand_id
1 'polypeptide(L)'
;YVQRNTTIKHQQQVDTCHYYYQLYLCRVAHLILVDPWGFPERPQSQTQEGQSEEVVKRVRPPRWVRAIASIVSLFNPLAVVRAAGPWGPGLVNRFRPDFKRKFEDLFDDDTMTQYIYHCNAQSPSGEVGFRAMSETLGWAKRPMLQRVHLLPSSMPVTMVYGARSWVDSSSGDRAAEIRGNKAHTKVRLIDDASHNVYADQPEEFNKMVENICKSVD
;
A
#
# COMPACT_ATOMS: atom_id res chain seq x y z
N TYR A 1 16.92 17.61 24.96
CA TYR A 1 17.23 16.69 23.85
C TYR A 1 16.00 15.83 23.59
N VAL A 2 15.24 16.11 22.54
CA VAL A 2 14.12 15.26 22.10
C VAL A 2 14.65 14.45 20.92
N GLN A 3 14.88 13.15 21.11
CA GLN A 3 15.22 12.24 20.00
C GLN A 3 14.05 12.25 19.01
N ARG A 4 14.32 12.62 17.76
CA ARG A 4 13.38 12.47 16.64
C ARG A 4 13.69 11.14 15.96
N ASN A 5 12.67 10.35 15.64
CA ASN A 5 12.83 9.02 15.07
C ASN A 5 12.44 9.00 13.58
N THR A 6 13.18 8.27 12.76
CA THR A 6 12.75 7.93 11.38
C THR A 6 11.68 6.87 11.43
N THR A 7 10.57 7.06 10.70
CA THR A 7 9.43 6.13 10.70
C THR A 7 9.19 5.57 9.31
N ILE A 8 9.19 4.25 9.20
CA ILE A 8 8.81 3.51 7.98
C ILE A 8 7.36 3.05 8.12
N LYS A 9 6.51 3.35 7.14
CA LYS A 9 5.10 2.97 7.13
C LYS A 9 4.76 2.17 5.87
N HIS A 10 4.07 1.04 6.06
CA HIS A 10 3.52 0.21 4.99
C HIS A 10 1.99 0.30 4.92
N GLN A 11 1.48 0.40 3.69
CA GLN A 11 0.14 0.12 3.17
C GLN A 11 -1.12 0.62 3.90
N GLN A 12 -1.31 0.32 5.19
CA GLN A 12 -2.57 0.56 5.91
C GLN A 12 -2.51 1.71 6.92
N GLN A 13 -1.33 2.22 7.25
CA GLN A 13 -1.18 3.22 8.32
C GLN A 13 -1.34 4.67 7.87
N VAL A 14 -1.40 4.94 6.56
CA VAL A 14 -1.50 6.31 6.04
C VAL A 14 -2.95 6.83 6.10
N ASP A 15 -3.94 5.96 5.96
CA ASP A 15 -5.37 6.32 5.96
C ASP A 15 -5.98 6.58 7.34
N THR A 16 -5.36 6.08 8.41
CA THR A 16 -5.83 6.28 9.80
C THR A 16 -5.53 7.68 10.34
N CYS A 17 -4.82 8.50 9.57
CA CYS A 17 -4.25 9.72 10.09
C CYS A 17 -5.14 10.94 9.78
N HIS A 18 -5.98 11.29 10.73
CA HIS A 18 -6.35 12.70 10.97
C HIS A 18 -6.10 13.01 12.45
N TYR A 19 -6.49 12.09 13.34
CA TYR A 19 -6.24 12.18 14.79
C TYR A 19 -4.77 11.86 15.17
N TYR A 20 -4.12 10.94 14.45
CA TYR A 20 -2.73 10.56 14.70
C TYR A 20 -1.72 11.67 14.31
N TYR A 21 -2.10 12.55 13.38
CA TYR A 21 -1.20 13.57 12.81
C TYR A 21 -0.81 14.66 13.82
N GLN A 22 -1.75 15.09 14.67
CA GLN A 22 -1.48 16.15 15.64
C GLN A 22 -0.67 15.69 16.85
N LEU A 23 -0.80 14.42 17.26
CA LEU A 23 -0.21 13.93 18.52
C LEU A 23 1.19 13.33 18.36
N TYR A 24 1.52 12.74 17.20
CA TYR A 24 2.75 11.94 17.05
C TYR A 24 3.74 12.44 15.99
N LEU A 25 3.29 13.20 14.97
CA LEU A 25 4.21 13.62 13.90
C LEU A 25 5.26 14.64 14.33
N CYS A 26 5.05 15.38 15.41
CA CYS A 26 6.04 16.33 15.95
C CYS A 26 7.37 15.67 16.36
N ARG A 27 7.42 14.33 16.47
CA ARG A 27 8.61 13.55 16.84
C ARG A 27 9.21 12.77 15.67
N VAL A 28 8.64 12.87 14.46
CA VAL A 28 9.13 12.16 13.28
C VAL A 28 10.19 13.01 12.60
N ALA A 29 11.39 12.45 12.45
CA ALA A 29 12.50 13.12 11.77
C ALA A 29 12.34 13.06 10.24
N HIS A 30 11.90 11.91 9.73
CA HIS A 30 11.66 11.65 8.32
C HIS A 30 10.61 10.53 8.18
N LEU A 31 9.67 10.70 7.24
CA LEU A 31 8.65 9.70 6.93
C LEU A 31 8.99 8.95 5.64
N ILE A 32 9.19 7.64 5.73
CA ILE A 32 9.41 6.77 4.57
C ILE A 32 8.11 5.99 4.31
N LEU A 33 7.53 6.20 3.12
CA LEU A 33 6.34 5.50 2.65
C LEU A 33 6.74 4.51 1.57
N VAL A 34 6.55 3.21 1.83
CA VAL A 34 6.94 2.17 0.88
C VAL A 34 5.71 1.62 0.19
N ASP A 35 5.72 1.76 -1.13
CA ASP A 35 4.68 1.44 -2.09
C ASP A 35 3.26 1.79 -1.60
N PRO A 36 3.01 3.07 -1.24
CA PRO A 36 1.85 3.44 -0.46
C PRO A 36 0.56 3.44 -1.30
N TRP A 37 -0.27 2.42 -1.12
CA TRP A 37 -1.66 2.46 -1.59
C TRP A 37 -2.48 3.54 -0.87
N GLY A 38 -3.57 3.96 -1.51
CA GLY A 38 -4.53 4.92 -0.96
C GLY A 38 -4.21 6.39 -1.25
N PHE A 39 -3.12 6.68 -1.97
CA PHE A 39 -2.86 8.00 -2.52
C PHE A 39 -3.79 8.40 -3.66
N PRO A 40 -3.88 7.62 -4.76
CA PRO A 40 -4.63 8.06 -5.93
C PRO A 40 -6.13 8.13 -5.65
N GLU A 41 -6.77 9.11 -6.26
CA GLU A 41 -8.22 9.23 -6.23
C GLU A 41 -8.84 8.25 -7.21
N ARG A 42 -10.01 7.72 -6.86
CA ARG A 42 -10.82 6.98 -7.80
C ARG A 42 -11.20 7.91 -8.95
N PRO A 43 -10.94 7.54 -10.22
CA PRO A 43 -11.40 8.33 -11.35
C PRO A 43 -12.92 8.48 -11.26
N GLN A 44 -13.39 9.71 -11.05
CA GLN A 44 -14.81 10.00 -11.17
C GLN A 44 -15.15 9.80 -12.64
N SER A 45 -16.12 8.93 -12.94
CA SER A 45 -16.69 8.87 -14.27
C SER A 45 -17.41 10.19 -14.52
N GLN A 46 -16.68 11.16 -15.05
CA GLN A 46 -17.25 12.39 -15.54
C GLN A 46 -18.23 12.01 -16.66
N THR A 47 -19.51 12.22 -16.41
CA THR A 47 -20.46 12.53 -17.47
C THR A 47 -20.03 13.89 -18.02
N GLN A 48 -18.98 13.90 -18.83
CA GLN A 48 -18.57 15.07 -19.58
C GLN A 48 -19.34 15.04 -20.90
N GLU A 49 -20.44 15.79 -20.91
CA GLU A 49 -20.91 16.43 -22.13
C GLU A 49 -19.80 17.37 -22.61
N GLY A 50 -19.20 17.05 -23.76
CA GLY A 50 -18.31 17.96 -24.49
C GLY A 50 -16.90 17.42 -24.75
N GLN A 51 -16.71 16.85 -25.95
CA GLN A 51 -15.50 16.92 -26.83
C GLN A 51 -14.16 16.47 -26.20
N SER A 52 -13.47 15.40 -26.60
CA SER A 52 -13.08 14.99 -27.97
C SER A 52 -12.60 13.52 -27.97
N GLU A 53 -12.57 12.92 -29.15
CA GLU A 53 -12.48 11.49 -29.46
C GLU A 53 -11.14 10.79 -29.12
N GLU A 54 -11.20 9.73 -28.29
CA GLU A 54 -10.69 8.40 -28.66
C GLU A 54 -11.43 7.33 -27.83
N VAL A 55 -12.31 6.61 -28.51
CA VAL A 55 -13.39 5.82 -27.92
C VAL A 55 -12.90 4.41 -27.58
N VAL A 56 -12.38 4.19 -26.36
CA VAL A 56 -12.49 2.86 -25.74
C VAL A 56 -13.86 2.80 -25.06
N LYS A 57 -14.87 2.26 -25.77
CA LYS A 57 -16.20 1.96 -25.20
C LYS A 57 -16.04 1.07 -23.97
N ARG A 58 -15.99 1.66 -22.77
CA ARG A 58 -16.07 0.91 -21.51
C ARG A 58 -17.50 0.38 -21.38
N VAL A 59 -17.72 -0.84 -21.87
CA VAL A 59 -18.99 -1.57 -21.74
C VAL A 59 -19.35 -1.62 -20.26
N ARG A 60 -20.45 -0.95 -19.88
CA ARG A 60 -20.94 -1.01 -18.50
C ARG A 60 -21.28 -2.48 -18.19
N PRO A 61 -20.67 -3.09 -17.16
CA PRO A 61 -20.89 -4.50 -16.88
C PRO A 61 -22.38 -4.74 -16.56
N PRO A 62 -22.98 -5.82 -17.09
CA PRO A 62 -24.36 -6.18 -16.79
C PRO A 62 -24.66 -6.23 -15.29
N ARG A 63 -25.90 -5.98 -14.90
CA ARG A 63 -26.31 -5.97 -13.48
C ARG A 63 -26.00 -7.28 -12.76
N TRP A 64 -26.09 -8.42 -13.46
CA TRP A 64 -25.74 -9.74 -12.90
C TRP A 64 -24.24 -9.86 -12.60
N VAL A 65 -23.36 -9.30 -13.44
CA VAL A 65 -21.90 -9.25 -13.18
C VAL A 65 -21.61 -8.40 -11.95
N ARG A 66 -22.30 -7.25 -11.80
CA ARG A 66 -22.18 -6.42 -10.59
C ARG A 66 -22.68 -7.16 -9.35
N ALA A 67 -23.78 -7.89 -9.45
CA ALA A 67 -24.30 -8.68 -8.33
C ALA A 67 -23.33 -9.81 -7.93
N ILE A 68 -22.77 -10.55 -8.90
CA ILE A 68 -21.75 -11.56 -8.63
C ILE A 68 -20.49 -10.94 -8.05
N ALA A 69 -19.99 -9.84 -8.63
CA ALA A 69 -18.83 -9.14 -8.09
C ALA A 69 -19.06 -8.64 -6.66
N SER A 70 -20.26 -8.13 -6.35
CA SER A 70 -20.65 -7.76 -5.00
C SER A 70 -20.68 -8.97 -4.05
N ILE A 71 -21.24 -10.11 -4.48
CA ILE A 71 -21.26 -11.35 -3.67
C ILE A 71 -19.84 -11.90 -3.46
N VAL A 72 -19.02 -11.94 -4.51
CA VAL A 72 -17.61 -12.36 -4.43
C VAL A 72 -16.80 -11.41 -3.56
N SER A 73 -17.09 -10.11 -3.57
CA SER A 73 -16.43 -9.15 -2.66
C SER A 73 -16.82 -9.32 -1.19
N LEU A 74 -17.90 -10.05 -0.90
CA LEU A 74 -18.25 -10.48 0.45
C LEU A 74 -17.53 -11.77 0.86
N PHE A 75 -17.14 -12.59 -0.11
CA PHE A 75 -16.30 -13.75 0.14
C PHE A 75 -14.88 -13.31 0.45
N ASN A 76 -14.50 -13.54 1.70
CA ASN A 76 -13.19 -13.23 2.20
C ASN A 76 -12.28 -14.46 2.00
N PRO A 77 -11.28 -14.40 1.09
CA PRO A 77 -10.40 -15.55 0.83
C PRO A 77 -9.69 -16.03 2.10
N LEU A 78 -9.38 -15.10 3.00
CA LEU A 78 -8.73 -15.41 4.28
C LEU A 78 -9.69 -16.11 5.26
N ALA A 79 -11.01 -15.96 5.11
CA ALA A 79 -11.97 -16.77 5.87
C ALA A 79 -11.93 -18.25 5.46
N VAL A 80 -11.68 -18.54 4.18
CA VAL A 80 -11.46 -19.91 3.69
C VAL A 80 -10.15 -20.46 4.25
N VAL A 81 -9.08 -19.66 4.24
CA VAL A 81 -7.79 -20.05 4.83
C VAL A 81 -7.92 -20.33 6.33
N ARG A 82 -8.66 -19.50 7.09
CA ARG A 82 -8.96 -19.74 8.51
C ARG A 82 -9.71 -21.05 8.74
N ALA A 83 -10.74 -21.31 7.93
CA ALA A 83 -11.55 -22.52 8.05
C ALA A 83 -10.75 -23.80 7.78
N ALA A 84 -9.68 -23.72 6.97
CA ALA A 84 -8.81 -24.85 6.67
C ALA A 84 -7.93 -25.33 7.86
N GLY A 85 -7.80 -24.52 8.91
CA GLY A 85 -7.12 -24.92 10.15
C GLY A 85 -5.69 -25.44 9.89
N PRO A 86 -5.31 -26.62 10.43
CA PRO A 86 -3.96 -27.18 10.25
C PRO A 86 -3.49 -27.37 8.79
N TRP A 87 -4.43 -27.42 7.82
CA TRP A 87 -4.12 -27.55 6.40
C TRP A 87 -3.93 -26.19 5.70
N GLY A 88 -4.18 -25.09 6.42
CA GLY A 88 -4.09 -23.72 5.91
C GLY A 88 -2.74 -23.35 5.29
N PRO A 89 -1.58 -23.75 5.85
CA PRO A 89 -0.28 -23.49 5.23
C PRO A 89 -0.18 -24.08 3.81
N GLY A 90 -0.55 -25.34 3.62
CA GLY A 90 -0.57 -25.96 2.29
C GLY A 90 -1.48 -25.23 1.29
N LEU A 91 -2.59 -24.68 1.78
CA LEU A 91 -3.53 -23.89 0.99
C LEU A 91 -2.93 -22.53 0.58
N VAL A 92 -2.24 -21.85 1.50
CA VAL A 92 -1.53 -20.58 1.22
C VAL A 92 -0.48 -20.79 0.13
N ASN A 93 0.35 -21.84 0.23
CA ASN A 93 1.36 -22.14 -0.78
C ASN A 93 0.75 -22.43 -2.15
N ARG A 94 -0.42 -23.09 -2.20
CA ARG A 94 -1.14 -23.37 -3.45
C ARG A 94 -1.69 -22.11 -4.12
N PHE A 95 -2.22 -21.16 -3.35
CA PHE A 95 -2.80 -19.92 -3.87
C PHE A 95 -1.76 -18.82 -4.12
N ARG A 96 -0.64 -18.82 -3.39
CA ARG A 96 0.41 -17.80 -3.44
C ARG A 96 1.81 -18.43 -3.43
N PRO A 97 2.15 -19.25 -4.43
CA PRO A 97 3.49 -19.86 -4.53
C PRO A 97 4.59 -18.81 -4.73
N ASP A 98 4.23 -17.61 -5.20
CA ASP A 98 5.14 -16.49 -5.36
C ASP A 98 5.77 -16.04 -4.04
N PHE A 99 5.05 -16.15 -2.91
CA PHE A 99 5.64 -15.81 -1.61
C PHE A 99 6.72 -16.79 -1.19
N LYS A 100 6.53 -18.10 -1.40
CA LYS A 100 7.58 -19.07 -1.08
C LYS A 100 8.85 -18.77 -1.88
N ARG A 101 8.71 -18.54 -3.19
CA ARG A 101 9.83 -18.20 -4.08
C ARG A 101 10.57 -16.93 -3.67
N LYS A 102 9.86 -15.87 -3.23
CA LYS A 102 10.50 -14.60 -2.83
C LYS A 102 11.41 -14.72 -1.61
N PHE A 103 11.20 -15.74 -0.79
CA PHE A 103 11.93 -15.91 0.47
C PHE A 103 12.70 -17.23 0.49
N GLU A 104 12.88 -17.88 -0.66
CA GLU A 104 13.57 -19.17 -0.77
C GLU A 104 15.05 -19.06 -0.38
N ASP A 105 15.70 -17.92 -0.70
CA ASP A 105 17.08 -17.65 -0.30
C ASP A 105 17.26 -17.46 1.22
N LEU A 106 16.17 -17.21 1.95
CA LEU A 106 16.19 -16.98 3.41
C LEU A 106 15.70 -18.21 4.19
N PHE A 107 14.80 -18.99 3.62
CA PHE A 107 14.18 -20.14 4.26
C PHE A 107 13.95 -21.27 3.24
N ASP A 108 14.56 -22.43 3.49
CA ASP A 108 14.40 -23.63 2.66
C ASP A 108 13.12 -24.45 3.00
N ASP A 109 12.40 -24.05 4.05
CA ASP A 109 11.25 -24.78 4.59
C ASP A 109 9.92 -24.02 4.43
N ASP A 110 8.88 -24.45 5.13
CA ASP A 110 7.56 -23.83 5.06
C ASP A 110 7.40 -22.65 6.05
N THR A 111 8.47 -22.14 6.66
CA THR A 111 8.44 -21.06 7.66
C THR A 111 7.66 -19.84 7.18
N MET A 112 7.91 -19.37 5.95
CA MET A 112 7.20 -18.20 5.42
C MET A 112 5.70 -18.45 5.25
N THR A 113 5.35 -19.64 4.76
CA THR A 113 3.96 -20.03 4.54
C THR A 113 3.21 -20.20 5.87
N GLN A 114 3.86 -20.80 6.87
CA GLN A 114 3.35 -20.92 8.24
C GLN A 114 3.16 -19.54 8.88
N TYR A 115 4.13 -18.64 8.73
CA TYR A 115 4.06 -17.27 9.21
C TYR A 115 2.86 -16.54 8.60
N ILE A 116 2.72 -16.54 7.27
CA ILE A 116 1.58 -15.92 6.58
C ILE A 116 0.26 -16.52 7.06
N TYR A 117 0.17 -17.84 7.17
CA TYR A 117 -1.01 -18.51 7.68
C TYR A 117 -1.36 -18.01 9.08
N HIS A 118 -0.43 -18.06 10.04
CA HIS A 118 -0.70 -17.69 11.42
C HIS A 118 -0.99 -16.20 11.62
N CYS A 119 -0.41 -15.30 10.81
CA CYS A 119 -0.78 -13.89 10.81
C CYS A 119 -2.25 -13.67 10.38
N ASN A 120 -2.75 -14.49 9.45
CA ASN A 120 -4.09 -14.34 8.90
C ASN A 120 -5.14 -15.23 9.57
N ALA A 121 -4.72 -16.28 10.28
CA ALA A 121 -5.57 -17.24 10.97
C ALA A 121 -6.32 -16.62 12.17
N GLN A 122 -5.78 -15.53 12.72
CA GLN A 122 -6.31 -14.82 13.88
C GLN A 122 -7.57 -13.99 13.54
N SER A 123 -8.13 -13.35 14.57
CA SER A 123 -9.25 -12.41 14.45
C SER A 123 -9.02 -11.41 13.30
N PRO A 124 -10.02 -11.18 12.42
CA PRO A 124 -9.87 -10.47 11.14
C PRO A 124 -9.73 -8.94 11.27
N SER A 125 -9.01 -8.44 12.26
CA SER A 125 -8.88 -6.99 12.53
C SER A 125 -8.30 -6.23 11.34
N GLY A 126 -7.31 -6.79 10.64
CA GLY A 126 -6.71 -6.19 9.45
C GLY A 126 -7.66 -6.10 8.26
N GLU A 127 -8.53 -7.08 8.06
CA GLU A 127 -9.53 -7.07 6.98
C GLU A 127 -10.68 -6.13 7.29
N VAL A 128 -11.15 -6.12 8.54
CA VAL A 128 -12.16 -5.17 9.01
C VAL A 128 -11.63 -3.75 8.86
N GLY A 129 -10.38 -3.52 9.26
CA GLY A 129 -9.68 -2.25 9.08
C GLY A 129 -9.56 -1.86 7.61
N PHE A 130 -9.05 -2.75 6.76
CA PHE A 130 -8.94 -2.51 5.31
C PHE A 130 -10.31 -2.18 4.71
N ARG A 131 -11.34 -2.97 5.02
CA ARG A 131 -12.71 -2.75 4.54
C ARG A 131 -13.30 -1.42 5.02
N ALA A 132 -12.97 -0.98 6.23
CA ALA A 132 -13.39 0.32 6.75
C ALA A 132 -12.72 1.50 6.03
N MET A 133 -11.50 1.29 5.53
CA MET A 133 -10.71 2.31 4.81
C MET A 133 -10.91 2.26 3.28
N SER A 134 -11.35 1.12 2.74
CA SER A 134 -11.59 0.93 1.30
C SER A 134 -13.06 1.15 0.90
N GLU A 135 -13.29 1.55 -0.33
CA GLU A 135 -14.57 1.55 -1.01
C GLU A 135 -14.57 0.52 -2.18
N THR A 136 -15.56 0.60 -3.07
CA THR A 136 -15.75 -0.35 -4.17
C THR A 136 -14.48 -0.55 -4.99
N LEU A 137 -14.13 -1.82 -5.28
CA LEU A 137 -12.93 -2.23 -6.03
C LEU A 137 -11.60 -1.94 -5.33
N GLY A 138 -11.58 -1.75 -4.01
CA GLY A 138 -10.32 -1.57 -3.28
C GLY A 138 -9.67 -0.20 -3.51
N TRP A 139 -10.49 0.83 -3.76
CA TRP A 139 -10.05 2.24 -3.71
C TRP A 139 -10.10 2.76 -2.28
N ALA A 140 -9.24 3.70 -1.91
CA ALA A 140 -9.33 4.33 -0.59
C ALA A 140 -10.58 5.22 -0.50
N LYS A 141 -11.31 5.09 0.60
CA LYS A 141 -12.50 5.92 0.91
C LYS A 141 -12.15 7.38 1.14
N ARG A 142 -10.93 7.66 1.62
CA ARG A 142 -10.41 9.02 1.84
C ARG A 142 -8.98 9.11 1.30
N PRO A 143 -8.79 9.34 -0.01
CA PRO A 143 -7.48 9.35 -0.62
C PRO A 143 -6.49 10.29 0.08
N MET A 144 -5.24 9.86 0.18
CA MET A 144 -4.17 10.60 0.83
C MET A 144 -3.69 11.80 0.02
N LEU A 145 -3.81 11.76 -1.32
CA LEU A 145 -3.37 12.86 -2.17
C LEU A 145 -4.06 14.19 -1.81
N GLN A 146 -5.36 14.15 -1.52
CA GLN A 146 -6.14 15.32 -1.07
C GLN A 146 -5.72 15.86 0.30
N ARG A 147 -5.01 15.06 1.09
CA ARG A 147 -4.69 15.34 2.49
C ARG A 147 -3.20 15.49 2.74
N VAL A 148 -2.37 15.27 1.73
CA VAL A 148 -0.91 15.24 1.87
C VAL A 148 -0.35 16.61 2.30
N HIS A 149 -1.04 17.71 1.95
CA HIS A 149 -0.71 19.07 2.38
C HIS A 149 -0.89 19.28 3.89
N LEU A 150 -1.63 18.41 4.58
CA LEU A 150 -1.80 18.46 6.04
C LEU A 150 -0.58 17.93 6.79
N LEU A 151 0.35 17.25 6.09
CA LEU A 151 1.63 16.87 6.68
C LEU A 151 2.46 18.13 6.95
N PRO A 152 3.12 18.25 8.12
CA PRO A 152 3.98 19.39 8.41
C PRO A 152 5.00 19.60 7.29
N SER A 153 5.14 20.85 6.83
CA SER A 153 6.15 21.20 5.81
C SER A 153 7.58 20.97 6.30
N SER A 154 7.80 20.97 7.61
CA SER A 154 9.10 20.67 8.22
C SER A 154 9.44 19.18 8.24
N MET A 155 8.52 18.28 7.89
CA MET A 155 8.74 16.83 7.93
C MET A 155 9.09 16.31 6.52
N PRO A 156 10.34 15.92 6.24
CA PRO A 156 10.69 15.30 4.97
C PRO A 156 9.92 13.99 4.75
N VAL A 157 9.56 13.73 3.51
CA VAL A 157 8.86 12.51 3.10
C VAL A 157 9.60 11.87 1.94
N THR A 158 9.84 10.57 2.00
CA THR A 158 10.33 9.81 0.84
C THR A 158 9.36 8.69 0.53
N MET A 159 8.87 8.68 -0.70
CA MET A 159 7.96 7.67 -1.22
C MET A 159 8.77 6.75 -2.12
N VAL A 160 8.82 5.47 -1.76
CA VAL A 160 9.61 4.44 -2.44
C VAL A 160 8.64 3.49 -3.13
N TYR A 161 8.73 3.35 -4.45
CA TYR A 161 7.86 2.51 -5.26
C TYR A 161 8.65 1.40 -5.94
N GLY A 162 7.99 0.26 -6.16
CA GLY A 162 8.53 -0.77 -7.05
C GLY A 162 8.21 -0.42 -8.50
N ALA A 163 9.19 -0.53 -9.40
CA ALA A 163 9.01 -0.20 -10.82
C ALA A 163 7.94 -1.06 -11.54
N ARG A 164 7.62 -2.25 -10.99
CA ARG A 164 6.57 -3.16 -11.46
C ARG A 164 5.36 -3.20 -10.52
N SER A 165 5.19 -2.21 -9.64
CA SER A 165 4.05 -2.19 -8.73
C SER A 165 2.74 -1.94 -9.46
N TRP A 166 1.65 -2.46 -8.90
CA TRP A 166 0.29 -2.11 -9.29
C TRP A 166 -0.14 -0.75 -8.70
N VAL A 167 0.62 -0.22 -7.73
CA VAL A 167 0.43 1.12 -7.20
C VAL A 167 1.18 2.10 -8.09
N ASP A 168 0.45 3.05 -8.67
CA ASP A 168 1.02 4.05 -9.58
C ASP A 168 1.88 5.08 -8.84
N SER A 169 3.15 5.16 -9.22
CA SER A 169 4.12 6.11 -8.65
C SER A 169 3.83 7.55 -9.03
N SER A 170 3.06 7.82 -10.09
CA SER A 170 2.66 9.19 -10.48
C SER A 170 1.90 9.93 -9.37
N SER A 171 1.21 9.17 -8.50
CA SER A 171 0.54 9.70 -7.32
C SER A 171 1.53 10.27 -6.29
N GLY A 172 2.76 9.72 -6.23
CA GLY A 172 3.86 10.24 -5.43
C GLY A 172 4.41 11.55 -5.98
N ASP A 173 4.53 11.68 -7.30
CA ASP A 173 5.00 12.91 -7.94
C ASP A 173 4.01 14.06 -7.70
N ARG A 174 2.70 13.79 -7.88
CA ARG A 174 1.63 14.73 -7.50
C ARG A 174 1.67 15.10 -6.03
N ALA A 175 1.94 14.13 -5.14
CA ALA A 175 2.07 14.41 -3.71
C ALA A 175 3.28 15.33 -3.42
N ALA A 176 4.40 15.15 -4.12
CA ALA A 176 5.57 16.01 -4.00
C ALA A 176 5.28 17.44 -4.46
N GLU A 177 4.55 17.61 -5.56
CA GLU A 177 4.11 18.91 -6.05
C GLU A 177 3.19 19.65 -5.08
N ILE A 178 2.17 18.95 -4.54
CA ILE A 178 1.22 19.53 -3.57
C ILE A 178 1.95 20.03 -2.31
N ARG A 179 2.93 19.26 -1.82
CA ARG A 179 3.72 19.66 -0.64
C ARG A 179 4.74 20.77 -0.95
N GLY A 180 5.10 20.93 -2.23
CA GLY A 180 6.02 21.96 -2.72
C GLY A 180 7.47 21.76 -2.29
N ASN A 181 8.35 22.59 -2.87
CA ASN A 181 9.81 22.46 -2.72
C ASN A 181 10.31 22.59 -1.27
N LYS A 182 9.60 23.33 -0.42
CA LYS A 182 9.99 23.55 0.99
C LYS A 182 9.87 22.29 1.84
N ALA A 183 9.02 21.33 1.45
CA ALA A 183 8.63 20.20 2.27
C ALA A 183 9.51 18.94 2.12
N HIS A 184 10.57 19.02 1.30
CA HIS A 184 11.53 17.94 1.06
C HIS A 184 10.86 16.58 0.78
N THR A 185 9.91 16.57 -0.16
CA THR A 185 9.27 15.33 -0.62
C THR A 185 10.06 14.75 -1.78
N LYS A 186 10.44 13.47 -1.70
CA LYS A 186 11.17 12.75 -2.74
C LYS A 186 10.40 11.51 -3.15
N VAL A 187 10.39 11.22 -4.44
CA VAL A 187 9.92 9.94 -4.99
C VAL A 187 11.15 9.14 -5.43
N ARG A 188 11.14 7.84 -5.15
CA ARG A 188 12.19 6.89 -5.50
C ARG A 188 11.56 5.64 -6.10
N LEU A 189 12.17 5.15 -7.16
CA LEU A 189 11.81 3.88 -7.79
C LEU A 189 12.93 2.88 -7.50
N ILE A 190 12.54 1.64 -7.23
CA ILE A 190 13.45 0.50 -7.19
C ILE A 190 13.10 -0.38 -8.37
N ASP A 191 14.07 -0.52 -9.27
CA ASP A 191 13.96 -1.39 -10.43
C ASP A 191 13.79 -2.84 -10.00
N ASP A 192 13.16 -3.64 -10.86
CA ASP A 192 12.89 -5.06 -10.58
C ASP A 192 12.07 -5.36 -9.30
N ALA A 193 11.45 -4.36 -8.67
CA ALA A 193 10.57 -4.55 -7.53
C ALA A 193 9.08 -4.43 -7.90
N SER A 194 8.25 -5.29 -7.32
CA SER A 194 6.78 -5.18 -7.32
C SER A 194 6.30 -4.40 -6.08
N HIS A 195 5.03 -4.60 -5.69
CA HIS A 195 4.44 -4.02 -4.47
C HIS A 195 5.20 -4.39 -3.18
N ASN A 196 5.86 -5.54 -3.15
CA ASN A 196 6.63 -5.98 -1.98
C ASN A 196 8.10 -5.60 -2.15
N VAL A 197 8.36 -4.28 -2.22
CA VAL A 197 9.68 -3.73 -2.62
C VAL A 197 10.84 -4.32 -1.82
N TYR A 198 10.68 -4.39 -0.50
CA TYR A 198 11.68 -4.93 0.44
C TYR A 198 11.90 -6.44 0.30
N ALA A 199 10.95 -7.18 -0.27
CA ALA A 199 11.06 -8.62 -0.48
C ALA A 199 11.66 -8.93 -1.86
N ASP A 200 11.37 -8.11 -2.87
CA ASP A 200 11.87 -8.32 -4.23
C ASP A 200 13.31 -7.81 -4.41
N GLN A 201 13.67 -6.72 -3.73
CA GLN A 201 14.98 -6.07 -3.83
C GLN A 201 15.48 -5.65 -2.44
N PRO A 202 15.75 -6.61 -1.54
CA PRO A 202 16.11 -6.32 -0.15
C PRO A 202 17.38 -5.49 0.00
N GLU A 203 18.41 -5.77 -0.80
CA GLU A 203 19.71 -5.09 -0.72
C GLU A 203 19.59 -3.60 -1.12
N GLU A 204 19.01 -3.32 -2.28
CA GLU A 204 18.81 -1.96 -2.77
C GLU A 204 17.82 -1.18 -1.90
N PHE A 205 16.75 -1.82 -1.42
CA PHE A 205 15.82 -1.20 -0.49
C PHE A 205 16.50 -0.81 0.83
N ASN A 206 17.26 -1.72 1.44
CA ASN A 206 17.95 -1.47 2.71
C ASN A 206 19.00 -0.36 2.55
N LYS A 207 19.81 -0.41 1.50
CA LYS A 207 20.79 0.63 1.17
C LYS A 207 20.14 2.00 1.00
N MET A 208 18.99 2.07 0.34
CA MET A 208 18.22 3.31 0.20
C MET A 208 17.74 3.83 1.56
N VAL A 209 17.15 2.97 2.39
CA VAL A 209 16.67 3.34 3.73
C VAL A 209 17.81 3.83 4.61
N GLU A 210 18.95 3.13 4.62
CA GLU A 210 20.13 3.55 5.37
C GLU A 210 20.64 4.93 4.93
N ASN A 211 20.70 5.18 3.62
CA ASN A 211 21.12 6.47 3.09
C ASN A 211 20.15 7.59 3.48
N ILE A 212 18.85 7.31 3.55
CA ILE A 212 17.86 8.26 4.05
C ILE A 212 18.11 8.53 5.53
N CYS A 213 18.26 7.50 6.37
CA CYS A 213 18.51 7.65 7.80
C CYS A 213 19.77 8.49 8.07
N LYS A 214 20.88 8.19 7.38
CA LYS A 214 22.15 8.94 7.48
C LYS A 214 22.05 10.41 7.04
N SER A 215 21.01 10.78 6.27
CA SER A 215 20.79 12.17 5.83
C SER A 215 19.95 13.00 6.79
N VAL A 216 19.39 12.36 7.82
CA VAL A 216 18.44 12.95 8.78
C VAL A 216 19.07 13.12 10.16
N ASP A 217 20.07 12.29 10.49
CA ASP A 217 20.94 12.41 11.68
C ASP A 217 22.03 13.47 11.49
#